data_AF-A0A7T5R2S5-F1
#
_entry.id   AF-A0A7T5R2S5-F1
#
_cell.length_a   1.000
_cell.length_b   1.000
_cell.length_c   1.000
_cell.angle_alpha   90.00
_cell.angle_beta   90.00
_cell.angle_gamma   90.00
#
_symmetry.space_group_name_H-M   'P 1'
#
loop_
_entity.id
_entity.type
_entity.pdbx_description
1 polymer ?
#
loop_
_entity_poly.entity_id
_entity_poly.type
_entity_poly.pdbx_seq_one_letter_code
_entity_poly.pdbx_strand_id
1 'polypeptide(L)'
;MTGSIMNDQPRRQIGPHQGREAELLLKGEKPVALFSAPCLNHQPDQIQRLEQAVEHGLLCKAFMSSAIADRTFYCLPQAQMQMRELMAIYQRLDSQTPPDATEMTISLEDHRRIGTLLGYAPEDIEVFLEQERLRAQARQAQQVHPVMR
;
A
#
# COMPACT_ATOMS: atom_id res chain seq x y z
N MET A 1 -42.02 -1.43 -23.87
CA MET A 1 -40.62 -1.56 -24.32
C MET A 1 -39.88 -0.30 -23.92
N THR A 2 -39.18 -0.34 -22.79
CA THR A 2 -38.27 0.72 -22.36
C THR A 2 -37.07 0.00 -21.77
N GLY A 3 -36.06 -0.21 -22.60
CA GLY A 3 -34.79 -0.81 -22.20
C GLY A 3 -34.00 0.20 -21.38
N SER A 4 -33.88 -0.06 -20.08
CA SER A 4 -32.82 0.52 -19.27
C SER A 4 -31.66 -0.47 -19.29
N ILE A 5 -30.72 -0.24 -20.20
CA ILE A 5 -29.41 -0.87 -20.16
C ILE A 5 -28.65 -0.15 -19.04
N MET A 6 -28.90 -0.56 -17.80
CA MET A 6 -27.98 -0.24 -16.72
C MET A 6 -26.71 -1.03 -17.03
N ASN A 7 -25.71 -0.30 -17.54
CA ASN A 7 -24.33 -0.75 -17.63
C ASN A 7 -23.89 -1.18 -16.22
N ASP A 8 -24.08 -2.46 -15.92
CA ASP A 8 -23.48 -3.13 -14.78
C ASP A 8 -22.03 -3.40 -15.14
N GLN A 9 -21.26 -2.32 -15.31
CA GLN A 9 -19.81 -2.46 -15.28
C GLN A 9 -19.48 -2.88 -13.85
N PRO A 10 -18.85 -4.06 -13.64
CA PRO A 10 -18.42 -4.44 -12.32
C PRO A 10 -17.56 -3.29 -11.81
N ARG A 11 -17.98 -2.67 -10.69
CA ARG A 11 -17.18 -1.66 -10.01
C ARG A 11 -15.83 -2.29 -9.82
N ARG A 12 -14.85 -1.91 -10.66
CA ARG A 12 -13.49 -2.43 -10.54
C ARG A 12 -13.13 -2.17 -9.09
N GLN A 13 -12.93 -3.24 -8.35
CA GLN A 13 -12.52 -3.16 -6.96
C GLN A 13 -11.04 -2.75 -7.05
N ILE A 14 -10.82 -1.45 -7.27
CA ILE A 14 -9.52 -0.84 -7.51
C ILE A 14 -8.92 -0.61 -6.13
N GLY A 15 -8.04 -1.53 -5.76
CA GLY A 15 -7.14 -1.43 -4.63
C GLY A 15 -5.78 -2.00 -5.06
N PRO A 16 -4.68 -1.56 -4.43
CA PRO A 16 -3.35 -2.01 -4.78
C PRO A 16 -3.30 -3.55 -4.80
N HIS A 17 -3.09 -4.07 -6.01
CA HIS A 17 -3.07 -5.46 -6.52
C HIS A 17 -3.83 -6.61 -5.82
N GLN A 18 -4.93 -6.39 -5.08
CA GLN A 18 -5.84 -7.47 -4.64
C GLN A 18 -5.16 -8.70 -3.98
N GLY A 19 -3.98 -8.52 -3.37
CA GLY A 19 -3.20 -9.63 -2.80
C GLY A 19 -2.36 -10.42 -3.81
N ARG A 20 -1.99 -9.83 -4.96
CA ARG A 20 -1.14 -10.41 -6.02
C ARG A 20 0.29 -9.87 -5.99
N GLU A 21 0.63 -9.03 -5.02
CA GLU A 21 1.91 -8.33 -4.92
C GLU A 21 3.10 -9.30 -4.93
N ALA A 22 3.00 -10.43 -4.22
CA ALA A 22 4.04 -11.44 -4.21
C ALA A 22 4.18 -12.13 -5.57
N GLU A 23 3.05 -12.47 -6.22
CA GLU A 23 3.04 -13.07 -7.56
C GLU A 23 3.72 -12.16 -8.59
N LEU A 24 3.35 -10.87 -8.59
CA LEU A 24 3.91 -9.89 -9.53
C LEU A 24 5.39 -9.64 -9.28
N LEU A 25 5.83 -9.60 -8.01
CA LEU A 25 7.24 -9.46 -7.67
C LEU A 25 8.04 -10.69 -8.12
N LEU A 26 7.55 -11.90 -7.89
CA LEU A 26 8.21 -13.14 -8.31
C LEU A 26 8.31 -13.27 -9.84
N LYS A 27 7.38 -12.67 -10.60
CA LYS A 27 7.45 -12.57 -12.07
C LYS A 27 8.38 -11.46 -12.56
N GLY A 28 8.85 -10.58 -11.69
CA GLY A 28 9.62 -9.39 -12.06
C GLY A 28 8.79 -8.26 -12.66
N GLU A 29 7.45 -8.34 -12.58
CA GLU A 29 6.52 -7.33 -13.10
C GLU A 29 6.33 -6.16 -12.12
N LYS A 30 6.66 -6.37 -10.84
CA LYS A 30 6.65 -5.34 -9.80
C LYS A 30 8.05 -5.20 -9.19
N PRO A 31 8.58 -3.98 -9.02
CA PRO A 31 9.95 -3.80 -8.52
C PRO A 31 10.07 -4.01 -7.01
N VAL A 32 9.03 -3.65 -6.25
CA VAL A 32 9.00 -3.68 -4.78
C VAL A 32 7.61 -4.11 -4.30
N ALA A 33 7.55 -5.00 -3.32
CA ALA A 33 6.34 -5.33 -2.57
C ALA A 33 6.51 -4.98 -1.10
N LEU A 34 5.44 -4.49 -0.48
CA LEU A 34 5.38 -4.10 0.93
C LEU A 34 4.23 -4.85 1.59
N PHE A 35 4.52 -5.50 2.71
CA PHE A 35 3.54 -6.21 3.52
C PHE A 35 3.59 -5.69 4.96
N SER A 36 2.41 -5.48 5.57
CA SER A 36 2.29 -5.33 7.01
C SER A 36 2.26 -6.71 7.69
N ALA A 37 2.61 -6.77 8.97
CA ALA A 37 2.65 -8.05 9.70
C ALA A 37 1.34 -8.87 9.63
N PRO A 38 0.13 -8.28 9.73
CA PRO A 38 -1.12 -9.03 9.57
C PRO A 38 -1.26 -9.64 8.17
N CYS A 39 -0.84 -8.93 7.11
CA CYS A 39 -0.96 -9.39 5.74
C CYS A 39 -0.10 -10.62 5.43
N LEU A 40 1.10 -10.72 6.05
CA LEU A 40 1.98 -11.90 5.90
C LEU A 40 1.29 -13.19 6.36
N ASN A 41 0.46 -13.12 7.38
CA ASN A 41 -0.21 -14.28 7.96
C ASN A 41 -1.37 -14.82 7.11
N HIS A 42 -1.87 -14.03 6.15
CA HIS A 42 -3.03 -14.42 5.32
C HIS A 42 -2.65 -15.15 4.03
N GLN A 43 -1.36 -15.23 3.66
CA GLN A 43 -0.90 -15.84 2.41
C GLN A 43 0.41 -16.66 2.60
N PRO A 44 0.42 -17.68 3.48
CA PRO A 44 1.64 -18.37 3.89
C PRO A 44 2.43 -18.96 2.71
N ASP A 45 1.76 -19.55 1.73
CA ASP A 45 2.42 -20.14 0.54
C ASP A 45 3.13 -19.08 -0.32
N GLN A 46 2.55 -17.89 -0.46
CA GLN A 46 3.17 -16.80 -1.22
C GLN A 46 4.40 -16.26 -0.48
N ILE A 47 4.29 -16.09 0.84
CA ILE A 47 5.41 -15.64 1.66
C ILE A 47 6.54 -16.66 1.65
N GLN A 48 6.26 -17.96 1.75
CA GLN A 48 7.28 -19.00 1.67
C GLN A 48 8.07 -18.93 0.35
N ARG A 49 7.39 -18.70 -0.78
CA ARG A 49 8.06 -18.52 -2.08
C ARG A 49 8.92 -17.26 -2.13
N LEU A 50 8.48 -16.17 -1.51
CA LEU A 50 9.30 -14.95 -1.39
C LEU A 50 10.55 -15.20 -0.54
N GLU A 51 10.44 -15.90 0.59
CA GLU A 51 11.59 -16.25 1.43
C GLU A 51 12.58 -17.15 0.67
N GLN A 52 12.11 -18.18 -0.02
CA GLN A 52 12.97 -19.01 -0.87
C GLN A 52 13.69 -18.20 -1.96
N ALA A 53 12.98 -17.27 -2.60
CA ALA A 53 13.59 -16.39 -3.59
C ALA A 53 14.66 -15.47 -2.98
N VAL A 54 14.50 -15.03 -1.72
CA VAL A 54 15.52 -14.29 -0.98
C VAL A 54 16.74 -15.18 -0.67
N GLU A 55 16.53 -16.41 -0.21
CA GLU A 55 17.59 -17.39 0.06
C GLU A 55 18.43 -17.70 -1.18
N HIS A 56 17.77 -17.76 -2.35
CA HIS A 56 18.43 -17.96 -3.64
C HIS A 56 19.05 -16.68 -4.24
N GLY A 57 18.97 -15.54 -3.55
CA GLY A 57 19.51 -14.25 -4.02
C GLY A 57 18.74 -13.63 -5.19
N LEU A 58 17.53 -14.14 -5.49
CA LEU A 58 16.66 -13.62 -6.55
C LEU A 58 15.89 -12.37 -6.09
N LEU A 59 15.68 -12.22 -4.79
CA LEU A 59 15.05 -11.05 -4.17
C LEU A 59 15.91 -10.52 -3.03
N CYS A 60 15.74 -9.24 -2.73
CA CYS A 60 16.24 -8.63 -1.50
C CYS A 60 15.09 -8.40 -0.53
N LYS A 61 15.36 -8.53 0.77
CA LYS A 61 14.39 -8.33 1.85
C LYS A 61 14.90 -7.29 2.83
N ALA A 62 13.99 -6.46 3.33
CA ALA A 62 14.25 -5.55 4.44
C ALA A 62 13.07 -5.55 5.41
N PHE A 63 13.35 -5.27 6.67
CA PHE A 63 12.35 -5.16 7.73
C PHE A 63 12.47 -3.79 8.40
N MET A 64 11.31 -3.22 8.73
CA MET A 64 11.23 -1.98 9.48
C MET A 64 10.11 -2.09 10.52
N SER A 65 10.49 -1.93 11.79
CA SER A 65 9.55 -1.87 12.90
C SER A 65 9.34 -0.43 13.32
N SER A 66 8.11 -0.11 13.73
CA SER A 66 7.70 1.20 14.24
C SER A 66 6.62 1.02 15.30
N ALA A 67 6.33 2.09 16.06
CA ALA A 67 5.24 2.06 17.04
C ALA A 67 3.86 1.82 16.39
N ILE A 68 3.69 2.15 15.11
CA ILE A 68 2.42 2.03 14.39
C ILE A 68 2.29 0.66 13.72
N ALA A 69 3.31 0.23 13.00
CA ALA A 69 3.26 -1.02 12.25
C ALA A 69 4.65 -1.58 11.91
N ASP A 70 4.73 -2.91 11.97
CA ASP A 70 5.82 -3.68 11.38
C ASP A 70 5.60 -3.85 9.87
N ARG A 71 6.66 -3.60 9.11
CA ARG A 71 6.66 -3.59 7.65
C ARG A 71 7.80 -4.45 7.12
N THR A 72 7.45 -5.34 6.19
CA THR A 72 8.41 -6.18 5.46
C THR A 72 8.39 -5.78 4.00
N PHE A 73 9.58 -5.50 3.47
CA PHE A 73 9.80 -5.10 2.09
C PHE A 73 10.51 -6.24 1.37
N TYR A 74 10.05 -6.55 0.17
CA TYR A 74 10.75 -7.40 -0.78
C TYR A 74 10.96 -6.61 -2.07
N CYS A 75 12.12 -6.75 -2.70
CA CYS A 75 12.37 -6.10 -3.98
C CYS A 75 13.24 -6.95 -4.90
N LEU A 76 13.18 -6.66 -6.19
CA LEU A 76 14.15 -7.17 -7.15
C LEU A 76 15.55 -6.59 -6.83
N PRO A 77 16.66 -7.30 -7.11
CA PRO A 77 18.00 -6.82 -6.80
C PRO A 77 18.32 -5.44 -7.40
N GLN A 78 17.84 -5.16 -8.60
CA GLN A 78 17.98 -3.86 -9.26
C GLN A 78 17.14 -2.73 -8.64
N ALA A 79 16.14 -3.07 -7.82
CA ALA A 79 15.21 -2.12 -7.20
C ALA A 79 15.57 -1.76 -5.74
N GLN A 80 16.77 -2.12 -5.25
CA GLN A 80 17.19 -1.81 -3.88
C GLN A 80 17.17 -0.31 -3.54
N MET A 81 17.53 0.56 -4.48
CA MET A 81 17.44 2.02 -4.28
C MET A 81 15.99 2.47 -4.09
N GLN A 82 15.08 1.94 -4.91
CA GLN A 82 13.64 2.21 -4.83
C GLN A 82 13.06 1.74 -3.49
N MET A 83 13.48 0.56 -3.01
CA MET A 83 13.13 0.08 -1.67
C MET A 83 13.67 1.01 -0.57
N ARG A 84 14.93 1.45 -0.66
CA ARG A 84 15.53 2.39 0.32
C ARG A 84 14.78 3.72 0.38
N GLU A 85 14.38 4.27 -0.77
CA GLU A 85 13.57 5.48 -0.81
C GLU A 85 12.19 5.28 -0.17
N LEU A 86 11.56 4.14 -0.44
CA LEU A 86 10.27 3.80 0.18
C LEU A 86 10.39 3.69 1.71
N MET A 87 11.44 3.04 2.20
CA MET A 87 11.74 2.95 3.63
C MET A 87 11.98 4.33 4.24
N ALA A 88 12.72 5.22 3.56
CA ALA A 88 12.97 6.57 4.04
C ALA A 88 11.68 7.41 4.18
N ILE A 89 10.72 7.22 3.28
CA ILE A 89 9.40 7.86 3.40
C ILE A 89 8.70 7.38 4.66
N TYR A 90 8.60 6.06 4.88
CA TYR A 90 7.94 5.54 6.07
C TYR A 90 8.68 5.93 7.35
N GLN A 91 10.02 5.94 7.35
CA GLN A 91 10.80 6.38 8.51
C GLN A 91 10.55 7.86 8.85
N ARG A 92 10.43 8.74 7.84
CA ARG A 92 10.03 10.13 8.05
C ARG A 92 8.61 10.23 8.59
N LEU A 93 7.67 9.47 8.04
CA LEU A 93 6.28 9.50 8.49
C LEU A 93 6.16 8.97 9.93
N ASP A 94 6.88 7.91 10.28
CA ASP A 94 6.93 7.36 11.64
C ASP A 94 7.52 8.39 12.62
N SER A 95 8.57 9.13 12.24
CA SER A 95 9.17 10.15 13.12
C SER A 95 8.29 11.40 13.30
N GLN A 96 7.34 11.63 12.39
CA GLN A 96 6.34 12.69 12.47
C GLN A 96 5.06 12.24 13.17
N THR A 97 4.90 10.94 13.40
CA THR A 97 3.70 10.38 14.02
C THR A 97 3.78 10.51 15.54
N PRO A 98 2.76 11.09 16.20
CA PRO A 98 2.71 11.17 17.66
C PRO A 98 2.79 9.79 18.33
N PRO A 99 3.40 9.66 19.53
CA PRO A 99 3.55 8.37 20.21
C PRO A 99 2.23 7.67 20.55
N ASP A 100 1.14 8.42 20.68
CA ASP A 100 -0.20 7.97 21.03
C ASP A 100 -1.11 7.76 19.81
N ALA A 101 -0.62 8.05 18.60
CA ALA A 101 -1.39 7.82 17.39
C ALA A 101 -1.55 6.32 17.11
N THR A 102 -2.74 5.91 16.69
CA THR A 102 -3.02 4.53 16.28
C THR A 102 -2.79 4.30 14.79
N GLU A 103 -2.68 5.38 14.01
CA GLU A 103 -2.50 5.37 12.57
C GLU A 103 -1.56 6.49 12.13
N MET A 104 -0.86 6.26 11.03
CA MET A 104 0.01 7.24 10.40
C MET A 104 -0.80 8.18 9.52
N THR A 105 -0.58 9.48 9.65
CA THR A 105 -1.13 10.46 8.69
C THR A 105 -0.21 10.54 7.48
N ILE A 106 -0.73 10.15 6.33
CA ILE A 106 0.01 10.16 5.06
C ILE A 106 -0.62 11.22 4.15
N SER A 107 0.21 12.12 3.61
CA SER A 107 -0.25 13.13 2.66
C SER A 107 -0.62 12.48 1.30
N LEU A 108 -1.45 13.15 0.50
CA LEU A 108 -1.74 12.67 -0.87
C LEU A 108 -0.47 12.60 -1.74
N GLU A 109 0.47 13.52 -1.53
CA GLU A 109 1.77 13.52 -2.21
C GLU A 109 2.59 12.28 -1.82
N ASP A 110 2.64 11.94 -0.53
CA ASP A 110 3.32 10.76 -0.03
C ASP A 110 2.66 9.48 -0.54
N HIS A 111 1.33 9.41 -0.57
CA HIS A 111 0.62 8.28 -1.19
C HIS A 111 0.96 8.13 -2.66
N ARG A 112 1.04 9.23 -3.42
CA ARG A 112 1.45 9.19 -4.83
C ARG A 112 2.88 8.66 -4.96
N ARG A 113 3.81 9.18 -4.16
CA ARG A 113 5.21 8.77 -4.19
C ARG A 113 5.38 7.30 -3.82
N ILE A 114 4.72 6.84 -2.75
CA ILE A 114 4.68 5.44 -2.34
C ILE A 114 4.12 4.57 -3.48
N GLY A 115 3.02 4.98 -4.10
CA GLY A 115 2.42 4.28 -5.23
C GLY A 115 3.40 4.09 -6.40
N THR A 116 4.09 5.16 -6.79
CA THR A 116 5.12 5.13 -7.84
C THR A 116 6.28 4.22 -7.46
N LEU A 117 6.79 4.30 -6.23
CA LEU A 117 7.89 3.46 -5.76
C LEU A 117 7.49 1.98 -5.63
N LEU A 118 6.23 1.67 -5.42
CA LEU A 118 5.72 0.31 -5.48
C LEU A 118 5.47 -0.17 -6.92
N GLY A 119 5.64 0.68 -7.93
CA GLY A 119 5.43 0.35 -9.34
C GLY A 119 3.95 0.28 -9.75
N TYR A 120 3.06 1.00 -9.07
CA TYR A 120 1.68 1.13 -9.54
C TYR A 120 1.59 1.99 -10.80
N ALA A 121 0.64 1.64 -11.68
CA ALA A 121 0.32 2.46 -12.84
C ALA A 121 -0.23 3.82 -12.40
N PRO A 122 0.09 4.93 -13.10
CA PRO A 122 -0.39 6.26 -12.74
C PRO A 122 -1.92 6.33 -12.58
N GLU A 123 -2.66 5.63 -13.44
CA GLU A 123 -4.13 5.61 -13.40
C GLU A 123 -4.66 4.96 -12.13
N ASP A 124 -4.04 3.86 -11.68
CA ASP A 124 -4.42 3.18 -10.44
C ASP A 124 -4.10 4.03 -9.21
N ILE A 125 -2.98 4.77 -9.25
CA ILE A 125 -2.60 5.71 -8.19
C ILE A 125 -3.66 6.81 -8.08
N GLU A 126 -4.07 7.44 -9.19
CA GLU A 126 -5.07 8.51 -9.14
C GLU A 126 -6.42 8.02 -8.64
N VAL A 127 -6.86 6.82 -9.02
CA VAL A 127 -8.09 6.23 -8.47
C VAL A 127 -7.98 6.04 -6.95
N PHE A 128 -6.85 5.53 -6.46
CA PHE A 128 -6.61 5.38 -5.03
C PHE A 128 -6.63 6.74 -4.29
N LEU A 129 -5.95 7.75 -4.84
CA LEU A 129 -5.89 9.09 -4.25
C LEU A 129 -7.26 9.76 -4.17
N GLU A 130 -8.12 9.56 -5.18
CA GLU A 130 -9.48 10.09 -5.15
C GLU A 130 -10.32 9.43 -4.04
N GLN A 131 -10.17 8.13 -3.83
CA GLN A 131 -10.83 7.44 -2.70
C GLN A 131 -10.35 7.98 -1.35
N GLU A 132 -9.04 8.21 -1.19
CA GLU A 132 -8.50 8.79 0.05
C GLU A 132 -8.99 10.23 0.27
N ARG A 133 -9.14 11.02 -0.80
CA ARG A 133 -9.74 12.36 -0.74
C ARG A 133 -11.17 12.31 -0.23
N LEU A 134 -12.00 11.42 -0.79
CA LEU A 134 -13.39 11.24 -0.37
C LEU A 134 -13.49 10.77 1.09
N ARG A 135 -12.62 9.83 1.51
CA ARG A 135 -12.54 9.38 2.92
C ARG A 135 -12.15 10.52 3.86
N ALA A 136 -11.18 11.34 3.48
CA ALA A 136 -10.76 12.49 4.27
C ALA A 136 -11.90 13.52 4.43
N GLN A 137 -12.63 13.82 3.36
CA GLN A 137 -13.79 14.71 3.40
C GLN A 137 -14.90 14.15 4.30
N ALA A 138 -15.18 12.84 4.21
CA ALA A 138 -16.17 12.19 5.06
C ALA A 138 -15.78 12.23 6.55
N ARG A 139 -14.50 12.00 6.88
CA ARG A 139 -13.98 12.13 8.25
C ARG A 139 -14.12 13.55 8.78
N GLN A 140 -13.80 14.56 7.96
CA GLN A 140 -13.97 15.96 8.33
C GLN A 140 -15.44 16.30 8.58
N ALA A 141 -16.35 15.90 7.67
CA ALA A 141 -17.79 16.15 7.82
C ALA A 141 -18.39 15.53 9.10
N GLN A 142 -17.88 14.37 9.54
CA GLN A 142 -18.31 13.72 10.78
C GLN A 142 -17.78 14.42 12.04
N GLN A 143 -16.65 15.13 11.96
CA GLN A 143 -16.10 15.90 13.07
C GLN A 143 -16.78 17.27 13.27
N VAL A 144 -17.47 17.83 12.26
CA VAL A 144 -18.10 19.16 12.34
C VAL A 144 -19.53 19.15 12.93
N HIS A 145 -20.04 18.02 13.40
CA HIS A 145 -21.29 17.98 14.17
C HIS A 145 -20.98 17.96 15.67
N PRO A 146 -20.84 19.13 16.34
CA PRO A 146 -20.92 19.15 17.80
C PRO A 146 -22.36 18.80 18.16
N VAL A 147 -22.51 17.76 18.98
CA VAL A 147 -23.73 17.50 19.74
C VAL A 147 -24.00 18.77 20.55
N MET A 148 -24.94 19.60 20.10
CA MET A 148 -25.60 20.55 21.01
C MET A 148 -26.41 19.72 21.99
N ARG A 149 -25.90 19.61 23.21
CA ARG A 149 -26.67 19.24 24.41
C ARG A 149 -26.48 20.32 25.45
#